data_AF-A0A6L7UW93-F1
#
_entry.id   AF-A0A6L7UW93-F1
#
_cell.length_a   1.000
_cell.length_b   1.000
_cell.length_c   1.000
_cell.angle_alpha   90.00
_cell.angle_beta   90.00
_cell.angle_gamma   90.00
#
_symmetry.space_group_name_H-M   'P 1'
#
loop_
_entity.id
_entity.type
_entity.pdbx_description
1 polymer ?
#
loop_
_entity_poly.entity_id
_entity_poly.type
_entity_poly.pdbx_seq_one_letter_code
_entity_poly.pdbx_strand_id
1 'polypeptide(L)'
;MIPIQQSDCRPRGTEFPDDFPQRLERLRAASGLTWRRLARELGVGVRSLYRWRAGTRPDAAHMLAIVEFATEQELLDYLLSGTDESKADERQARLFGEDVWAGLCGGGAASEETQETRRAA
;
A
#
# COMPACT_ATOMS: atom_id res chain seq x y z
N MET A 1 -2.13 35.12 -1.24
CA MET A 1 -3.40 34.46 -0.89
C MET A 1 -3.67 33.43 -1.98
N ILE A 2 -3.34 32.16 -1.73
CA ILE A 2 -3.46 31.08 -2.72
C ILE A 2 -4.86 30.50 -2.60
N PRO A 3 -5.68 30.44 -3.67
CA PRO A 3 -6.99 29.80 -3.60
C PRO A 3 -6.78 28.30 -3.46
N ILE A 4 -7.18 27.74 -2.32
CA ILE A 4 -7.38 26.31 -2.14
C ILE A 4 -8.52 25.91 -3.08
N GLN A 5 -8.15 25.47 -4.29
CA GLN A 5 -9.06 24.74 -5.17
C GLN A 5 -9.52 23.52 -4.39
N GLN A 6 -10.81 23.51 -4.05
CA GLN A 6 -11.48 22.34 -3.51
C GLN A 6 -11.43 21.27 -4.60
N SER A 7 -10.33 20.52 -4.64
CA SER A 7 -10.27 19.29 -5.40
C SER A 7 -11.46 18.47 -4.94
N ASP A 8 -12.40 18.25 -5.84
CA ASP A 8 -13.54 17.37 -5.65
C ASP A 8 -13.02 15.99 -5.24
N CYS A 9 -12.80 15.78 -3.95
CA CYS A 9 -12.56 14.47 -3.34
C CYS A 9 -13.88 13.69 -3.31
N ARG A 10 -14.59 13.67 -4.44
CA ARG A 10 -15.73 12.80 -4.66
C ARG A 10 -15.17 11.57 -5.36
N PRO A 11 -14.90 10.46 -4.63
CA PRO A 11 -14.42 9.24 -5.27
C PRO A 11 -15.44 8.83 -6.33
N ARG A 12 -15.06 8.92 -7.61
CA ARG A 12 -15.83 8.33 -8.71
C ARG A 12 -15.64 6.81 -8.60
N GLY A 13 -16.65 6.13 -8.07
CA GLY A 13 -16.64 4.69 -7.85
C GLY A 13 -16.82 4.36 -6.37
N THR A 14 -18.06 4.12 -5.96
CA THR A 14 -18.46 3.75 -4.59
C THR A 14 -18.31 2.25 -4.34
N GLU A 15 -17.28 1.63 -4.91
CA GLU A 15 -17.14 0.18 -4.90
C GLU A 15 -16.10 -0.17 -3.83
N PHE A 16 -16.54 -0.95 -2.84
CA PHE A 16 -15.61 -1.46 -1.86
C PHE A 16 -14.73 -2.52 -2.53
N PRO A 17 -13.40 -2.44 -2.39
CA PRO A 17 -12.50 -3.35 -3.09
C PRO A 17 -12.79 -4.82 -2.73
N ASP A 18 -13.03 -5.65 -3.75
CA ASP A 18 -13.21 -7.09 -3.59
C ASP A 18 -11.95 -7.80 -3.05
N ASP A 19 -10.78 -7.18 -3.24
CA ASP A 19 -9.49 -7.66 -2.75
C ASP A 19 -9.17 -7.20 -1.31
N PHE A 20 -10.12 -6.56 -0.62
CA PHE A 20 -9.95 -6.11 0.76
C PHE A 20 -9.52 -7.23 1.73
N PRO A 21 -10.12 -8.45 1.70
CA PRO A 21 -9.66 -9.54 2.56
C PRO A 21 -8.18 -9.88 2.37
N GLN A 22 -7.69 -9.84 1.13
CA GLN A 22 -6.30 -10.12 0.77
C GLN A 22 -5.39 -8.99 1.25
N ARG A 23 -5.81 -7.73 1.12
CA ARG A 23 -5.09 -6.57 1.67
C ARG A 23 -4.96 -6.66 3.19
N LEU A 24 -6.02 -7.06 3.89
CA LEU A 24 -6.01 -7.26 5.34
C LEU A 24 -5.07 -8.41 5.76
N GLU A 25 -5.03 -9.51 5.01
CA GLU A 25 -4.08 -10.61 5.26
C GLU A 25 -2.63 -10.16 5.05
N ARG A 26 -2.36 -9.36 4.00
CA ARG A 26 -1.02 -8.79 3.75
C ARG A 26 -0.59 -7.87 4.88
N LEU A 27 -1.46 -6.98 5.34
CA LEU A 27 -1.20 -6.08 6.48
C LEU A 27 -0.86 -6.88 7.76
N ARG A 28 -1.61 -7.95 8.04
CA ARG A 28 -1.31 -8.85 9.16
C ARG A 28 0.05 -9.53 8.99
N ALA A 29 0.34 -10.04 7.79
CA ALA A 29 1.58 -10.73 7.52
C ALA A 29 2.79 -9.80 7.65
N ALA A 30 2.71 -8.59 7.12
CA ALA A 30 3.75 -7.56 7.22
C ALA A 30 4.02 -7.15 8.67
N SER A 31 2.99 -7.02 9.48
CA SER A 31 3.14 -6.70 10.92
C SER A 31 3.61 -7.87 11.79
N GLY A 32 3.69 -9.09 11.24
CA GLY A 32 4.07 -10.29 12.01
C GLY A 32 3.10 -10.66 13.13
N LEU A 33 1.87 -10.10 13.13
CA LEU A 33 0.90 -10.30 14.20
C LEU A 33 0.02 -11.52 13.96
N THR A 34 -0.44 -12.13 15.05
CA THR A 34 -1.56 -13.07 14.99
C THR A 34 -2.88 -12.31 14.82
N TRP A 35 -3.93 -12.97 14.30
CA TRP A 35 -5.26 -12.37 14.17
C TRP A 35 -5.81 -11.81 15.48
N ARG A 36 -5.59 -12.51 16.59
CA ARG A 36 -6.01 -12.04 17.92
C ARG A 36 -5.28 -10.78 18.35
N ARG A 37 -3.98 -10.69 18.04
CA ARG A 37 -3.17 -9.52 18.38
C ARG A 37 -3.55 -8.33 17.51
N LEU A 38 -3.68 -8.54 16.20
CA LEU A 38 -4.17 -7.51 15.27
C LEU A 38 -5.53 -6.95 15.71
N ALA A 39 -6.46 -7.81 16.14
CA ALA A 39 -7.76 -7.35 16.67
C ALA A 39 -7.59 -6.37 17.83
N ARG A 40 -6.68 -6.70 18.76
CA ARG A 40 -6.40 -5.89 19.93
C ARG A 40 -5.72 -4.57 19.57
N GLU A 41 -4.76 -4.57 18.64
CA GLU A 41 -4.11 -3.34 18.17
C GLU A 41 -5.11 -2.42 17.46
N LEU A 42 -6.06 -2.98 16.70
CA LEU A 42 -7.13 -2.22 16.03
C LEU A 42 -8.29 -1.83 16.99
N GLY A 43 -8.28 -2.27 18.24
CA GLY A 43 -9.38 -2.03 19.19
C GLY A 43 -10.70 -2.74 18.84
N VAL A 44 -10.66 -3.82 18.06
CA VAL A 44 -11.86 -4.54 17.58
C VAL A 44 -11.96 -5.97 18.08
N GLY A 45 -13.19 -6.50 18.08
CA GLY A 45 -13.42 -7.91 18.34
C GLY A 45 -12.83 -8.80 17.23
N VAL A 46 -12.22 -9.93 17.60
CA VAL A 46 -11.68 -10.92 16.65
C VAL A 46 -12.75 -11.39 15.64
N ARG A 47 -14.01 -11.45 16.07
CA ARG A 47 -15.14 -11.82 15.21
C ARG A 47 -15.39 -10.80 14.09
N SER A 48 -15.13 -9.52 14.32
CA SER A 48 -15.21 -8.48 13.29
C SER A 48 -14.16 -8.71 12.21
N LEU A 49 -12.92 -9.01 12.59
CA LEU A 49 -11.86 -9.37 11.63
C LEU A 49 -12.22 -10.59 10.78
N TYR A 50 -12.79 -11.64 11.37
CA TYR A 50 -13.23 -12.79 10.60
C TYR A 50 -14.35 -12.47 9.61
N ARG A 51 -15.29 -11.59 9.97
CA ARG A 51 -16.32 -11.10 9.05
C ARG A 51 -15.72 -10.32 7.89
N TRP A 52 -14.73 -9.48 8.18
CA TRP A 52 -14.05 -8.71 7.14
C TRP A 52 -13.23 -9.58 6.19
N ARG A 53 -12.59 -10.64 6.71
CA ARG A 53 -11.93 -11.67 5.88
C ARG A 53 -12.92 -12.44 5.00
N ALA A 54 -14.18 -12.54 5.43
CA ALA A 54 -15.25 -13.14 4.63
C ALA A 54 -15.90 -12.15 3.66
N GLY A 55 -15.35 -10.93 3.49
CA GLY A 55 -15.83 -9.92 2.54
C GLY A 55 -16.84 -8.93 3.13
N THR A 56 -17.11 -8.96 4.44
CA THR A 56 -17.95 -7.93 5.05
C THR A 56 -17.20 -6.61 5.13
N ARG A 57 -17.80 -5.53 4.64
CA ARG A 57 -17.22 -4.18 4.73
C ARG A 57 -17.15 -3.68 6.18
N PRO A 58 -16.00 -3.19 6.66
CA PRO A 58 -15.91 -2.45 7.93
C PRO A 58 -16.66 -1.11 7.84
N ASP A 59 -17.21 -0.64 8.95
CA ASP A 59 -17.73 0.73 9.00
C ASP A 59 -16.61 1.77 8.96
N ALA A 60 -16.97 3.06 8.92
CA ALA A 60 -16.01 4.14 8.78
C ALA A 60 -15.01 4.22 9.95
N ALA A 61 -15.44 3.96 11.19
CA ALA A 61 -14.55 4.00 12.36
C ALA A 61 -13.52 2.87 12.31
N HIS A 62 -13.97 1.66 11.94
CA HIS A 62 -13.09 0.52 11.77
C HIS A 62 -12.13 0.68 10.58
N MET A 63 -12.60 1.27 9.47
CA MET A 63 -11.73 1.61 8.34
C MET A 63 -10.63 2.60 8.76
N LEU A 64 -10.98 3.61 9.55
CA LEU A 64 -9.99 4.58 10.04
C LEU A 64 -8.93 3.90 10.90
N ALA A 65 -9.32 3.04 11.84
CA ALA A 65 -8.38 2.28 12.67
C ALA A 65 -7.43 1.40 11.84
N ILE A 66 -7.94 0.78 10.75
CA ILE A 66 -7.12 -0.01 9.83
C ILE A 66 -6.12 0.89 9.08
N VAL A 67 -6.56 2.06 8.61
CA VAL A 67 -5.72 3.00 7.88
C VAL A 67 -4.62 3.55 8.80
N GLU A 68 -4.97 4.00 10.01
CA GLU A 68 -4.00 4.49 10.99
C GLU A 68 -2.92 3.43 11.28
N PHE A 69 -3.34 2.22 11.62
CA PHE A 69 -2.40 1.11 11.85
C PHE A 69 -1.53 0.80 10.63
N ALA A 70 -2.12 0.76 9.42
CA ALA A 70 -1.37 0.50 8.20
C ALA A 70 -0.32 1.59 7.92
N THR A 71 -0.69 2.85 8.09
CA THR A 71 0.24 3.98 7.91
C THR A 71 1.37 3.97 8.92
N GLU A 72 1.11 3.59 10.18
CA GLU A 72 2.17 3.41 11.17
C GLU A 72 3.14 2.30 10.77
N GLN A 73 2.63 1.16 10.28
CA GLN A 73 3.48 0.06 9.84
C GLN A 73 4.32 0.42 8.60
N GLU A 74 3.73 1.10 7.61
CA GLU A 74 4.47 1.58 6.44
C GLU A 74 5.50 2.64 6.80
N LEU A 75 5.16 3.59 7.69
CA LEU A 75 6.08 4.61 8.16
C LEU A 75 7.24 3.99 8.94
N LEU A 76 6.97 3.00 9.79
CA LEU A 76 8.01 2.26 10.52
C LEU A 76 8.89 1.47 9.55
N ASP A 77 8.32 0.79 8.58
CA ASP A 77 9.09 0.09 7.55
C ASP A 77 9.97 1.07 6.77
N TYR A 78 9.43 2.22 6.34
CA TYR A 78 10.19 3.27 5.66
C TYR A 78 11.32 3.85 6.52
N LEU A 79 11.05 4.14 7.80
CA LEU A 79 12.02 4.72 8.72
C LEU A 79 13.16 3.73 9.01
N LEU A 80 12.84 2.44 9.13
CA LEU A 80 13.79 1.38 9.47
C LEU A 80 14.48 0.78 8.24
N SER A 81 13.88 0.86 7.05
CA SER A 81 14.45 0.29 5.82
C SER A 81 15.63 1.10 5.30
N GLY A 82 15.82 2.34 5.77
CA GLY A 82 16.71 3.30 5.14
C GLY A 82 16.19 3.68 3.76
N THR A 83 16.45 4.92 3.34
CA THR A 83 16.14 5.39 1.98
C THR A 83 17.04 4.68 0.98
N ASP A 84 16.70 3.45 0.62
CA ASP A 84 17.21 2.80 -0.58
C ASP A 84 16.15 3.00 -1.67
N GLU A 85 16.21 4.15 -2.33
CA GLU A 85 15.31 4.51 -3.44
C GLU A 85 15.32 3.44 -4.55
N SER A 86 16.38 2.61 -4.60
CA SER A 86 16.53 1.52 -5.55
C SER A 86 15.53 0.37 -5.35
N LYS A 87 14.77 0.30 -4.25
CA LYS A 87 13.73 -0.73 -4.03
C LYS A 87 12.28 -0.22 -4.09
N ALA A 88 12.08 1.10 -4.25
CA ALA A 88 10.73 1.67 -4.34
C ALA A 88 10.00 1.18 -5.61
N ASP A 89 10.70 1.18 -6.75
CA ASP A 89 10.16 0.72 -8.05
C ASP A 89 9.74 -0.77 -8.02
N GLU A 90 10.55 -1.62 -7.37
CA GLU A 90 10.30 -3.07 -7.31
C GLU A 90 9.16 -3.42 -6.32
N ARG A 91 8.97 -2.59 -5.28
CA ARG A 91 7.89 -2.75 -4.28
C ARG A 91 6.55 -2.25 -4.80
N GLN A 92 6.53 -1.15 -5.57
CA GLN A 92 5.30 -0.60 -6.16
C GLN A 92 4.73 -1.53 -7.25
N ALA A 93 5.58 -2.17 -8.05
CA ALA A 93 5.17 -3.23 -8.98
C ALA A 93 4.51 -4.43 -8.28
N ARG A 94 4.99 -4.82 -7.09
CA ARG A 94 4.40 -5.90 -6.27
C ARG A 94 3.06 -5.57 -5.63
N LEU A 95 2.80 -4.30 -5.34
CA LEU A 95 1.58 -3.87 -4.65
C LEU A 95 0.42 -3.62 -5.61
N PHE A 96 0.68 -3.16 -6.83
CA PHE A 96 -0.35 -2.78 -7.80
C PHE A 96 -0.49 -3.73 -9.01
N GLY A 97 0.46 -4.64 -9.24
CA GLY A 97 0.53 -5.47 -10.44
C GLY A 97 1.17 -4.70 -11.62
N GLU A 98 2.03 -5.39 -12.38
CA GLU A 98 2.90 -4.79 -13.40
C GLU A 98 2.13 -4.01 -14.48
N ASP A 99 0.91 -4.44 -14.81
CA ASP A 99 0.05 -3.82 -15.84
C ASP A 99 -0.52 -2.45 -15.43
N VAL A 100 -0.68 -2.20 -14.13
CA VAL A 100 -1.23 -0.95 -13.59
C VAL A 100 -0.15 0.13 -13.49
N TRP A 101 1.07 -0.27 -13.14
CA TRP A 101 2.21 0.65 -13.03
C TRP A 101 2.67 1.14 -14.41
N ALA A 102 2.70 0.25 -15.41
CA ALA A 102 3.03 0.60 -16.80
C ALA A 102 2.02 1.58 -17.44
N GLY A 103 0.74 1.54 -17.02
CA GLY A 103 -0.29 2.47 -17.50
C GLY A 103 -0.25 3.86 -16.86
N LEU A 104 0.37 4.00 -15.68
CA LEU A 104 0.52 5.26 -14.95
C LEU A 104 1.83 5.99 -15.29
N CYS A 105 2.90 5.24 -15.54
CA CYS A 105 4.20 5.77 -15.98
C CYS A 105 4.19 5.95 -17.50
N GLY A 106 3.43 6.94 -17.98
CA GLY A 106 3.48 7.37 -19.37
C GLY A 106 4.90 7.75 -19.78
N GLY A 107 5.58 6.84 -20.48
CA GLY A 107 6.70 7.07 -21.39
C GLY A 107 7.87 7.91 -20.86
N GLY A 108 8.83 7.26 -20.19
CA GLY A 108 10.08 7.93 -19.83
C GLY A 108 11.16 7.01 -19.28
N ALA A 109 11.32 5.78 -19.80
CA ALA A 109 12.41 4.89 -19.38
C ALA A 109 13.08 4.24 -20.61
N ALA A 110 14.03 4.97 -21.19
CA ALA A 110 15.18 4.52 -21.97
C ALA A 110 15.77 5.80 -22.59
N SER A 111 16.94 6.33 -22.25
CA SER A 111 18.21 5.61 -22.12
C SER A 111 19.20 6.61 -21.51
N GLU A 112 19.78 6.31 -20.36
CA GLU A 112 21.05 6.94 -19.97
C GLU A 112 21.69 6.12 -18.85
N GLU A 113 22.24 4.96 -19.19
CA GLU A 113 23.35 4.43 -18.41
C GLU A 113 24.25 3.52 -19.26
N THR A 114 25.37 4.13 -19.67
CA THR A 114 26.72 3.63 -19.39
C THR A 114 26.90 2.10 -19.35
N GLN A 115 27.35 1.54 -20.48
CA GLN A 115 28.30 0.43 -20.49
C GLN A 115 29.54 0.95 -21.22
N GLU A 116 30.57 1.41 -20.51
CA GLU A 116 31.66 0.55 -20.03
C GLU A 116 31.95 -0.62 -20.98
N THR A 117 33.05 -0.53 -21.74
CA THR A 117 33.89 -1.71 -21.98
C THR A 117 35.28 -1.30 -22.45
N ARG A 118 36.24 -1.50 -21.54
CA ARG A 118 37.62 -1.84 -21.88
C ARG A 118 37.66 -2.84 -23.05
N ARG A 119 38.34 -2.51 -24.15
CA ARG A 119 39.39 -3.35 -24.76
C ARG A 119 39.99 -2.75 -26.03
N ALA A 120 41.23 -3.20 -26.28
CA ALA A 120 42.11 -3.00 -27.45
C ALA A 120 42.91 -1.69 -27.39
N ALA A 121 44.18 -1.71 -26.98
CA ALA A 121 45.38 -2.31 -27.60
C ALA A 121 46.24 -1.16 -28.16
#